data_AF-A0A1I0ZE92-F1
#
_entry.id   AF-A0A1I0ZE92-F1
#
_cell.length_a   1.000
_cell.length_b   1.000
_cell.length_c   1.000
_cell.angle_alpha   90.00
_cell.angle_beta   90.00
_cell.angle_gamma   90.00
#
_symmetry.space_group_name_H-M   'P 1'
#
loop_
_entity.id
_entity.type
_entity.pdbx_description
1 polymer ?
#
loop_
_entity_poly.entity_id
_entity_poly.type
_entity_poly.pdbx_seq_one_letter_code
_entity_poly.pdbx_strand_id
1 'polypeptide(L)' 'MESQTLSETDSSGETINFRYGEIMRHVIAHEIHHIGQLSVWACEIGKKPVNANLIGRGLFDN' A
#
# COMPACT_ATOMS: atom_id res chain seq x y z
N MET A 1 -6.27 10.60 -12.92
CA MET A 1 -5.37 10.66 -11.75
C MET A 1 -4.13 9.80 -11.98
N GLU A 2 -4.26 8.56 -12.45
CA GLU A 2 -3.12 7.65 -12.66
C GLU A 2 -2.05 8.14 -13.64
N SER A 3 -2.44 8.92 -14.65
CA SER A 3 -1.55 9.51 -15.65
C SER A 3 -0.87 10.80 -15.19
N GLN A 4 -1.21 11.33 -14.01
CA GLN A 4 -0.52 12.51 -13.47
C GLN A 4 0.91 12.15 -13.09
N THR A 5 1.81 13.13 -13.22
CA THR A 5 3.24 12.97 -12.95
C THR A 5 3.62 13.82 -11.75
N LEU A 6 4.29 13.19 -10.79
CA LEU A 6 5.00 13.86 -9.71
C LEU A 6 6.45 14.02 -10.17
N SER A 7 6.92 15.26 -10.23
CA SER A 7 8.33 15.58 -10.52
C SER A 7 9.01 15.99 -9.22
N GLU A 8 10.10 15.32 -8.88
CA GLU A 8 10.91 15.63 -7.70
C GLU A 8 12.37 15.83 -8.13
N THR A 9 13.09 16.73 -7.48
CA THR A 9 14.52 16.92 -7.70
C THR A 9 15.28 16.12 -6.65
N ASP A 10 16.15 15.23 -7.08
CA ASP A 10 16.94 14.42 -6.18
C ASP A 10 18.12 15.19 -5.58
N SER A 11 18.88 14.55 -4.69
CA SER A 11 20.07 15.16 -4.06
C SER A 11 21.19 15.52 -5.04
N SER A 12 21.15 15.01 -6.28
CA SER A 12 22.11 15.31 -7.34
C SER A 12 21.68 16.45 -8.24
N GLY A 13 20.44 16.94 -8.10
CA GLY A 13 19.85 17.98 -8.94
C GLY A 13 19.13 17.45 -10.17
N GLU A 14 19.00 16.13 -10.33
CA GLU A 14 18.24 15.54 -11.43
C GLU A 14 16.73 15.50 -11.12
N THR A 15 15.91 15.79 -12.13
CA THR A 15 14.46 15.69 -12.02
C THR A 15 14.01 14.25 -12.29
N ILE A 16 13.48 13.60 -11.27
CA ILE A 16 12.87 12.28 -11.34
C ILE A 16 11.35 12.43 -11.48
N ASN A 17 10.76 11.64 -12.36
CA ASN A 17 9.33 11.67 -12.64
C ASN A 17 8.67 10.36 -12.25
N PHE A 18 7.67 10.44 -11.38
CA PHE A 18 6.86 9.30 -10.96
C PHE A 18 5.43 9.43 -11.46
N ARG A 19 4.86 8.34 -11.97
CA ARG A 19 3.43 8.32 -12.29
C ARG A 19 2.62 8.08 -11.03
N TYR A 20 1.59 8.88 -10.80
CA TYR A 20 0.72 8.74 -9.64
C TYR A 20 0.14 7.33 -9.53
N GLY A 21 -0.24 6.71 -10.65
CA GLY A 21 -0.72 5.32 -10.64
C GLY A 21 0.32 4.32 -10.13
N GLU A 22 1.61 4.53 -10.45
CA GLU A 22 2.70 3.67 -9.97
C GLU A 22 2.89 3.82 -8.47
N ILE A 23 2.92 5.06 -7.97
CA ILE A 23 2.99 5.35 -6.53
C ILE A 23 1.83 4.70 -5.79
N MET A 24 0.59 4.89 -6.27
CA MET A 24 -0.59 4.34 -5.61
C MET A 24 -0.56 2.81 -5.54
N ARG A 25 -0.16 2.13 -6.62
CA ARG A 25 -0.02 0.66 -6.63
C ARG A 25 1.10 0.19 -5.71
N HIS A 26 2.22 0.91 -5.67
CA HIS A 26 3.33 0.61 -4.78
C HIS A 26 2.88 0.67 -3.32
N VAL A 27 2.22 1.77 -2.92
CA VAL A 27 1.73 1.95 -1.54
C VAL A 27 0.70 0.88 -1.18
N ILE A 28 -0.26 0.57 -2.05
CA ILE A 28 -1.24 -0.50 -1.82
C ILE A 28 -0.54 -1.85 -1.61
N ALA A 29 0.42 -2.20 -2.46
CA ALA A 29 1.15 -3.47 -2.35
C ALA A 29 2.00 -3.52 -1.07
N HIS A 30 2.68 -2.41 -0.74
CA HIS A 30 3.52 -2.28 0.45
C HIS A 30 2.72 -2.46 1.74
N GLU A 31 1.55 -1.84 1.83
CA GLU A 31 0.66 -1.98 2.99
C GLU A 31 0.16 -3.42 3.13
N ILE A 32 -0.33 -4.04 2.05
CA ILE A 32 -0.80 -5.44 2.07
C ILE A 32 0.34 -6.38 2.50
N HIS A 33 1.55 -6.16 1.98
CA HIS A 33 2.73 -6.93 2.33
C HIS A 33 3.05 -6.87 3.83
N HIS A 34 3.11 -5.66 4.41
CA HIS A 34 3.44 -5.48 5.82
C HIS A 34 2.32 -5.93 6.77
N ILE A 35 1.05 -5.72 6.43
CA ILE A 35 -0.07 -6.28 7.20
C ILE A 35 -0.03 -7.81 7.17
N GLY A 36 0.42 -8.41 6.07
CA GLY A 36 0.71 -9.85 5.97
C GLY A 36 1.77 -10.30 6.98
N GLN A 37 2.88 -9.57 7.10
CA GLN A 37 3.92 -9.86 8.11
C GLN A 37 3.37 -9.77 9.54
N LEU A 38 2.59 -8.73 9.85
CA LEU A 38 1.96 -8.58 11.16
C LEU A 38 0.99 -9.73 11.48
N SER A 39 0.33 -10.31 10.48
CA SER A 39 -0.56 -11.45 10.68
C SER A 39 0.18 -12.71 11.15
N VAL A 40 1.43 -12.90 10.69
CA VAL A 40 2.30 -13.99 11.15
C VAL A 40 2.69 -13.76 12.60
N TRP A 41 3.17 -12.56 12.93
CA TRP A 41 3.56 -12.23 14.30
C TRP A 41 2.40 -12.32 15.29
N ALA A 42 1.18 -11.94 14.88
CA ALA A 42 -0.01 -12.11 15.71
C ALA A 42 -0.22 -13.58 16.08
N CYS A 43 -0.14 -14.50 15.12
CA CYS A 43 -0.24 -15.94 15.37
C CYS A 43 0.86 -16.44 16.31
N GLU A 44 2.11 -16.00 16.12
CA GLU A 44 3.25 -16.40 16.95
C GLU A 44 3.10 -16.01 18.42
N ILE A 45 2.48 -14.86 18.71
CA ILE A 45 2.20 -14.43 20.09
C ILE A 45 0.84 -14.92 20.63
N GLY A 46 0.21 -15.89 19.95
CA GLY A 46 -1.06 -16.48 20.37
C GLY A 46 -2.27 -15.54 20.22
N LYS A 47 -2.16 -14.48 19.41
CA LYS A 47 -3.24 -13.56 19.08
C LYS A 47 -3.89 -13.96 17.76
N LYS A 48 -5.21 -13.77 17.66
CA LYS A 48 -5.92 -13.95 16.39
C LYS A 48 -5.54 -12.80 15.43
N PRO A 49 -5.06 -13.08 14.20
CA PRO A 49 -4.78 -12.03 13.22
C PRO A 49 -6.07 -11.35 12.76
N VAL A 50 -5.95 -10.11 12.29
CA VAL A 50 -7.06 -9.39 11.65
C VAL A 50 -7.40 -10.06 10.32
N ASN A 51 -8.69 -10.14 9.98
CA ASN A 51 -9.14 -10.76 8.73
C ASN A 51 -8.65 -9.96 7.52
N ALA A 52 -7.85 -10.57 6.63
CA ALA A 52 -7.33 -9.94 5.43
C ALA A 52 -8.35 -9.86 4.26
N ASN A 53 -9.52 -10.49 4.38
CA ASN A 53 -10.52 -10.50 3.32
C ASN A 53 -11.03 -9.08 3.04
N LEU A 54 -10.93 -8.69 1.76
CA LEU A 54 -11.44 -7.41 1.27
C LEU A 54 -12.93 -7.48 0.90
N ILE A 55 -13.40 -8.65 0.46
CA ILE A 55 -14.77 -8.85 -0.03
C ILE A 55 -15.77 -8.76 1.14
N GLY A 56 -16.88 -8.06 0.94
CA GLY A 56 -17.96 -8.00 1.93
C GLY A 56 -17.69 -7.06 3.12
N ARG A 57 -16.83 -6.05 2.94
CA ARG A 57 -16.55 -5.00 3.95
C ARG A 57 -17.45 -3.76 3.83
N GLY A 58 -18.44 -3.76 2.93
CA GLY A 58 -19.35 -2.64 2.72
C GLY A 58 -18.68 -1.35 2.25
N LEU A 59 -17.51 -1.44 1.59
CA LEU A 59 -16.76 -0.28 1.11
C LEU A 59 -17.49 0.51 0.01
N PHE A 60 -18.55 -0.08 -0.56
CA PHE A 60 -19.38 0.51 -1.61
C PHE A 60 -20.86 0.52 -1.24
N ASP A 61 -21.20 0.19 0.01
CA ASP A 61 -22.58 0.25 0.49
C ASP A 61 -22.87 1.71 0.83
N ASN A 62 -23.86 2.30 0.16
CA ASN A 62 -24.36 3.65 0.43
C ASN A 62 -25.43 3.62 1.52
#